data_AF-A0A1M6MP73-F1
#
_entry.id   AF-A0A1M6MP73-F1
#
_cell.length_a   1.000
_cell.length_b   1.000
_cell.length_c   1.000
_cell.angle_alpha   90.00
_cell.angle_beta   90.00
_cell.angle_gamma   90.00
#
_symmetry.space_group_name_H-M   'P 1'
#
loop_
_entity.id
_entity.type
_entity.pdbx_description
1 polymer ?
#
loop_
_entity_poly.entity_id
_entity_poly.type
_entity_poly.pdbx_seq_one_letter_code
_entity_poly.pdbx_strand_id
1 'polypeptide(L)'
;GLQAEGYSHKAIIQSKTAEKESVLPGVHLVTSLAKRVMLGTFQGRFDPQYLQRYLDEYVFRFNRRSCRAVGKRFWRIMQQAAQSAPVPLKNLVLEPAT
;
A
#
# COMPACT_ATOMS: atom_id res chain seq x y z
N GLY A 1 -2.01 9.15 -22.25
CA GLY A 1 -1.03 8.22 -21.63
C GLY A 1 0.21 9.01 -21.26
N LEU A 2 0.99 8.59 -20.25
CA LEU A 2 2.08 9.37 -19.63
C LEU A 2 3.10 9.97 -20.62
N GLN A 3 3.40 9.29 -21.74
CA GLN A 3 4.26 9.83 -22.79
C GLN A 3 3.68 11.05 -23.51
N ALA A 4 2.35 11.11 -23.70
CA ALA A 4 1.66 12.27 -24.27
C ALA A 4 1.64 13.47 -23.30
N GLU A 5 1.88 13.24 -22.01
CA GLU A 5 2.08 14.29 -21.00
C GLU A 5 3.56 14.68 -20.84
N GLY A 6 4.45 14.21 -21.72
CA GLY A 6 5.87 14.55 -21.72
C GLY A 6 6.76 13.66 -20.84
N TYR A 7 6.21 12.63 -20.20
CA TYR A 7 7.01 11.69 -19.41
C TYR A 7 7.66 10.62 -20.29
N SER A 8 8.96 10.79 -20.58
CA SER A 8 9.77 9.79 -21.27
C SER A 8 10.22 8.69 -20.32
N HIS A 9 9.89 7.44 -20.63
CA HIS A 9 10.31 6.29 -19.83
C HIS A 9 11.79 6.00 -20.05
N LYS A 10 12.62 6.18 -19.01
CA LYS A 10 14.02 5.77 -19.00
C LYS A 10 14.13 4.41 -18.31
N ALA A 11 14.22 3.35 -19.11
CA ALA A 11 14.40 2.00 -18.59
C ALA A 11 15.78 1.87 -17.92
N ILE A 12 15.82 1.38 -16.68
CA ILE A 12 17.07 1.12 -15.97
C ILE A 12 17.13 -0.38 -15.62
N ILE A 13 18.17 -1.06 -16.10
CA ILE A 13 18.39 -2.49 -15.90
C ILE A 13 19.46 -2.66 -14.82
N GLN A 14 19.04 -3.09 -13.63
CA GLN A 14 19.93 -3.24 -12.47
C GLN A 14 21.14 -4.14 -12.75
N SER A 15 20.96 -5.24 -13.48
CA SER A 15 22.03 -6.21 -13.79
C SER A 15 23.16 -5.63 -14.65
N LYS A 16 22.92 -4.56 -15.40
CA LYS A 16 23.88 -3.92 -16.31
C LYS A 16 24.54 -2.66 -15.72
N THR A 17 24.24 -2.33 -14.47
CA THR A 17 24.73 -1.10 -13.82
C THR A 17 25.81 -1.44 -12.80
N ALA A 18 26.88 -0.64 -12.74
CA ALA A 18 27.98 -0.83 -11.78
C ALA A 18 27.52 -0.67 -10.32
N GLU A 19 26.68 0.34 -10.06
CA GLU A 19 26.18 0.73 -8.74
C GLU A 19 24.80 0.12 -8.45
N LYS A 20 24.71 -1.22 -8.36
CA LYS A 20 23.44 -1.99 -8.34
C LYS A 20 22.44 -1.58 -7.24
N GLU A 21 22.90 -1.16 -6.08
CA GLU A 21 22.04 -0.79 -4.95
C GLU A 21 21.39 0.59 -5.11
N SER A 22 22.01 1.48 -5.90
CA SER A 22 21.52 2.84 -6.14
C SER A 22 20.42 2.93 -7.21
N VAL A 23 20.20 1.84 -7.96
CA VAL A 23 19.45 1.85 -9.22
C VAL A 23 17.93 1.95 -9.03
N LEU A 24 17.41 1.33 -7.97
CA LEU A 24 15.97 1.20 -7.74
C LEU A 24 15.55 1.63 -6.32
N PRO A 25 15.93 2.84 -5.86
CA PRO A 25 15.70 3.27 -4.48
C PRO A 25 14.21 3.30 -4.14
N GLY A 26 13.35 3.64 -5.11
CA GLY A 26 11.90 3.60 -4.95
C GLY A 26 11.36 2.18 -4.72
N VAL A 27 11.87 1.18 -5.44
CA VAL A 27 11.46 -0.23 -5.28
C VAL A 27 11.92 -0.76 -3.93
N HIS A 28 13.15 -0.46 -3.53
CA HIS A 28 13.68 -0.84 -2.22
C HIS A 28 12.87 -0.21 -1.08
N LEU A 29 12.50 1.06 -1.21
CA LEU A 29 11.64 1.74 -0.24
C LEU A 29 10.26 1.08 -0.13
N VAL A 30 9.57 0.87 -1.26
CA VAL A 30 8.25 0.22 -1.30
C VAL A 30 8.30 -1.17 -0.66
N THR A 31 9.30 -1.97 -1.04
CA THR A 31 9.49 -3.32 -0.49
C THR A 31 9.78 -3.29 1.01
N SER A 32 10.60 -2.34 1.48
CA SER A 32 10.93 -2.18 2.90
C SER A 32 9.71 -1.77 3.74
N LEU A 33 8.87 -0.88 3.21
CA LEU A 33 7.63 -0.46 3.86
C LEU A 33 6.61 -1.60 3.91
N ALA A 34 6.49 -2.38 2.83
CA ALA A 34 5.61 -3.55 2.79
C ALA A 34 6.04 -4.57 3.86
N LYS A 35 7.33 -4.93 3.90
CA LYS A 35 7.89 -5.81 4.94
C LYS A 35 7.60 -5.30 6.36
N ARG A 36 7.76 -3.99 6.60
CA ARG A 36 7.47 -3.38 7.91
C ARG A 36 6.01 -3.52 8.31
N VAL A 37 5.06 -3.33 7.39
CA VAL A 37 3.63 -3.50 7.70
C VAL A 37 3.29 -4.96 7.98
N MET A 38 3.84 -5.88 7.21
CA MET A 38 3.62 -7.31 7.42
C MET A 38 4.15 -7.77 8.78
N LEU A 39 5.41 -7.44 9.10
CA LEU A 39 6.02 -7.84 10.37
C LEU A 39 5.44 -7.09 11.57
N GLY A 40 5.06 -5.82 11.40
CA GLY A 40 4.56 -4.99 12.51
C GLY A 40 3.07 -5.18 12.77
N THR A 41 2.23 -4.81 11.80
CA THR A 41 0.77 -4.74 11.99
C THR A 41 0.09 -6.07 11.79
N PHE A 42 0.58 -6.86 10.85
CA PHE A 42 0.06 -8.21 10.64
C PHE A 42 0.84 -9.27 11.41
N GLN A 43 1.87 -8.89 12.18
CA GLN A 43 2.67 -9.79 13.02
C GLN A 43 3.23 -11.01 12.25
N GLY A 44 3.56 -10.83 10.97
CA GLY A 44 4.03 -11.89 10.09
C GLY A 44 2.93 -12.76 9.46
N ARG A 45 1.65 -12.48 9.72
CA ARG A 45 0.53 -13.16 9.07
C ARG A 45 0.37 -12.72 7.62
N PHE A 46 0.40 -13.67 6.70
CA PHE A 46 0.28 -13.41 5.27
C PHE A 46 -0.55 -14.50 4.58
N ASP A 47 -1.87 -14.48 4.79
CA ASP A 47 -2.77 -15.43 4.14
C ASP A 47 -3.23 -14.88 2.78
N PRO A 48 -3.21 -15.68 1.69
CA PRO A 48 -3.60 -15.23 0.35
C PRO A 48 -5.02 -14.63 0.28
N GLN A 49 -5.95 -15.15 1.08
CA GLN A 49 -7.33 -14.66 1.14
C GLN A 49 -7.47 -13.18 1.57
N TYR A 50 -6.45 -12.64 2.25
CA TYR A 50 -6.43 -11.26 2.72
C TYR A 50 -5.52 -10.35 1.89
N LEU A 51 -4.93 -10.84 0.80
CA LEU A 51 -3.96 -10.10 0.00
C LEU A 51 -4.47 -8.72 -0.42
N GLN A 52 -5.71 -8.64 -0.89
CA GLN A 52 -6.30 -7.36 -1.28
C GLN A 52 -6.39 -6.39 -0.08
N ARG A 53 -6.84 -6.87 1.08
CA ARG A 53 -6.92 -6.06 2.31
C ARG A 53 -5.54 -5.58 2.77
N TYR A 54 -4.50 -6.41 2.60
CA TYR A 54 -3.12 -6.03 2.90
C TYR A 54 -2.62 -4.90 1.99
N LEU A 55 -2.93 -4.97 0.70
CA LEU A 55 -2.57 -3.93 -0.28
C LEU A 55 -3.33 -2.62 -0.01
N ASP A 56 -4.62 -2.72 0.31
CA ASP A 56 -5.45 -1.56 0.65
C ASP A 56 -4.92 -0.87 1.92
N GLU A 57 -4.54 -1.62 2.95
CA GLU A 57 -3.92 -1.08 4.18
C GLU A 57 -2.54 -0.45 3.89
N TYR A 58 -1.74 -1.06 3.00
CA TYR A 58 -0.46 -0.50 2.58
C TYR A 58 -0.62 0.86 1.89
N VAL A 59 -1.57 0.95 0.94
CA VAL A 59 -1.93 2.21 0.27
C VAL A 59 -2.50 3.20 1.29
N PHE A 60 -3.37 2.74 2.20
CA PHE A 60 -3.90 3.55 3.28
C PHE A 60 -2.80 4.08 4.21
N ARG A 61 -1.66 3.42 4.40
CA ARG A 61 -0.59 3.95 5.26
C ARG A 61 0.37 4.86 4.53
N PHE A 62 0.70 4.54 3.28
CA PHE A 62 1.83 5.15 2.59
C PHE A 62 1.47 5.96 1.33
N ASN A 63 0.23 5.94 0.86
CA ASN A 63 -0.17 6.80 -0.25
C ASN A 63 -0.22 8.26 0.19
N ARG A 64 0.81 9.04 -0.14
CA ARG A 64 0.94 10.46 0.22
C ARG A 64 0.56 11.41 -0.92
N ARG A 65 0.20 10.89 -2.10
CA ARG A 65 0.10 11.70 -3.33
C ARG A 65 -1.01 12.75 -3.31
N SER A 66 -2.12 12.51 -2.62
CA SER A 66 -3.27 13.42 -2.57
C SER A 66 -3.57 14.01 -1.17
N CYS A 67 -2.88 13.56 -0.12
CA CYS A 67 -3.15 14.00 1.24
C CYS A 67 -2.26 15.17 1.67
N ARG A 68 -2.79 16.40 1.62
CA ARG A 68 -2.15 17.60 2.18
C ARG A 68 -1.85 17.52 3.69
N ALA A 69 -2.55 16.68 4.44
CA ALA A 69 -2.35 16.50 5.88
C ALA A 69 -2.37 15.00 6.26
N VAL A 70 -1.19 14.37 6.27
CA VAL A 70 -1.01 12.92 6.53
C VAL A 70 -1.56 12.50 7.90
N GLY A 71 -1.45 13.35 8.93
CA GLY A 71 -1.96 13.07 10.27
C GLY A 71 -3.49 13.01 10.38
N LYS A 72 -4.24 13.50 9.37
CA LYS A 72 -5.71 13.49 9.39
C LYS A 72 -6.32 12.20 8.82
N ARG A 73 -5.52 11.20 8.48
CA ARG A 73 -6.02 9.97 7.85
C ARG A 73 -6.94 9.16 8.76
N PHE A 74 -6.56 9.02 10.04
CA PHE A 74 -7.42 8.45 11.08
C PHE A 74 -8.74 9.23 11.21
N TRP A 75 -8.64 10.56 11.24
CA TRP A 75 -9.83 11.43 11.31
C TRP A 75 -10.76 11.25 10.10
N ARG A 76 -10.23 11.04 8.90
CA ARG A 76 -11.04 10.74 7.70
C ARG A 76 -11.75 9.39 7.78
N ILE A 77 -11.09 8.35 8.32
CA ILE A 77 -11.75 7.07 8.59
C ILE A 77 -12.90 7.27 9.59
N MET A 78 -12.64 7.94 10.72
CA MET A 78 -13.67 8.18 11.73
C MET A 78 -14.85 8.98 11.16
N GLN A 79 -14.57 9.98 10.33
CA GLN A 79 -15.60 10.75 9.64
C GLN A 79 -16.45 9.86 8.72
N GLN A 80 -15.84 8.97 7.95
CA GLN A 80 -16.56 8.03 7.07
C GLN A 80 -17.35 6.99 7.87
N ALA A 81 -16.77 6.43 8.93
CA ALA A 81 -17.43 5.46 9.79
C ALA A 81 -18.69 6.04 10.46
N ALA A 82 -18.63 7.31 10.90
CA ALA A 82 -19.77 8.00 11.48
C ALA A 82 -20.87 8.35 10.46
N GLN A 83 -20.51 8.46 9.17
CA GLN A 83 -21.47 8.74 8.08
C GLN A 83 -22.05 7.48 7.45
N SER A 84 -21.40 6.33 7.60
CA SER A 84 -21.84 5.06 7.03
C SER A 84 -22.92 4.37 7.86
N ALA A 85 -23.82 3.64 7.19
CA ALA A 85 -24.81 2.80 7.85
C ALA A 85 -24.15 1.63 8.62
N PRO A 86 -24.73 1.18 9.74
CA PRO A 86 -24.17 0.07 10.52
C PRO A 86 -24.14 -1.23 9.71
N VAL A 87 -23.01 -1.93 9.74
CA VAL A 87 -22.79 -3.20 9.03
C VAL A 87 -22.70 -4.34 10.05
N PRO A 88 -23.51 -5.42 9.93
CA PRO A 88 -23.46 -6.55 10.86
C PRO A 88 -22.19 -7.37 10.70
N LEU A 89 -21.69 -7.94 11.81
CA LEU A 89 -20.40 -8.66 11.87
C LEU A 89 -20.28 -9.79 10.83
N LYS A 90 -21.36 -10.53 10.57
CA LYS A 90 -21.40 -11.60 9.56
C LYS A 90 -21.04 -11.13 8.14
N ASN A 91 -21.22 -9.84 7.84
CA ASN A 91 -20.86 -9.26 6.54
C ASN A 91 -19.41 -8.72 6.51
N LEU A 92 -18.73 -8.67 7.66
CA LEU A 92 -17.36 -8.15 7.79
C LEU A 92 -16.31 -9.28 7.77
N VAL A 93 -16.69 -10.45 8.28
CA VAL A 93 -15.86 -11.66 8.30
C VAL A 93 -15.76 -12.22 6.88
N LEU A 94 -14.53 -12.48 6.42
CA LEU A 94 -14.31 -13.25 5.20
C LEU A 94 -14.20 -14.72 5.60
N GLU A 95 -14.91 -15.59 4.89
CA GLU A 95 -14.77 -17.03 5.06
C GLU A 95 -13.31 -17.44 4.77
N PRO A 96 -12.74 -18.38 5.54
CA PRO A 96 -11.40 -18.90 5.26
C PRO A 96 -11.36 -19.55 3.88
N ALA A 97 -10.31 -19.25 3.11
CA ALA A 97 -10.10 -19.89 1.83
C ALA A 97 -9.86 -21.39 2.06
N THR A 98 -10.64 -22.22 1.36
CA THR A 98 -10.60 -23.68 1.41
C THR A 98 -9.33 -24.22 0.76
#